data_AF-A0AAV0XNR1-F1
#
_entry.id   AF-A0AAV0XNR1-F1
#
_cell.length_a   1.000
_cell.length_b   1.000
_cell.length_c   1.000
_cell.angle_alpha   90.00
_cell.angle_beta   90.00
_cell.angle_gamma   90.00
#
_symmetry.space_group_name_H-M   'P 1'
#
loop_
_entity.id
_entity.type
_entity.pdbx_description
1 polymer ?
#
loop_
_entity_poly.entity_id
_entity_poly.type
_entity_poly.pdbx_seq_one_letter_code
_entity_poly.pdbx_strand_id
1 'polypeptide(L)'
;MLPKLNLDAHNHMIKNQQKQKIYYDRNAVKKEIAYNKGDKIYVQNYKTQIWEKGEIVEKLKTPRSYKVQMENGKILRRNVIHIRKRKVLSLEGSTTSPMHIDKHKPLKEKSKIPTPITTRSGRQVKKPDRLEY
;
A
#
# COMPACT_ATOMS: atom_id res chain seq x y z
N MET A 1 17.52 23.23 44.83
CA MET A 1 18.03 22.75 43.53
C MET A 1 16.93 22.93 42.50
N LEU A 2 17.10 23.82 41.51
CA LEU A 2 16.13 23.99 40.42
C LEU A 2 16.36 22.90 39.36
N PRO A 3 15.30 22.30 38.78
CA PRO A 3 15.44 21.31 37.73
C PRO A 3 16.05 21.96 36.48
N LYS A 4 17.03 21.28 35.86
CA LYS A 4 17.66 21.73 34.63
C LYS A 4 16.65 21.61 33.48
N LEU A 5 16.14 22.74 33.02
CA LEU A 5 15.29 22.82 31.82
C LEU A 5 16.17 22.61 30.58
N ASN A 6 15.90 21.54 29.85
CA ASN A 6 16.55 21.30 28.56
C ASN A 6 15.94 22.25 27.52
N LEU A 7 16.62 23.38 27.26
CA LEU A 7 16.20 24.41 26.31
C LEU A 7 15.97 23.85 24.90
N ASP A 8 16.64 22.75 24.53
CA ASP A 8 16.59 22.16 23.19
C ASP A 8 15.59 20.99 23.08
N ALA A 9 14.88 20.65 24.16
CA ALA A 9 13.86 19.60 24.16
C ALA A 9 12.73 19.90 23.17
N HIS A 10 12.34 21.17 23.05
CA HIS A 10 11.32 21.61 22.11
C HIS A 10 11.75 21.38 20.64
N ASN A 11 12.98 21.73 20.29
CA ASN A 11 13.52 21.52 18.94
C ASN A 11 13.65 20.03 18.60
N HIS A 12 14.08 19.21 19.56
CA HIS A 12 14.12 17.76 19.41
C HIS A 12 12.71 17.17 19.18
N MET A 13 11.72 17.64 19.92
CA MET A 13 10.33 17.24 19.74
C MET A 13 9.83 17.58 18.33
N ILE A 14 10.06 18.80 17.83
CA ILE A 14 9.67 19.22 16.48
C ILE A 14 10.32 18.33 15.42
N LYS A 15 11.63 18.08 15.51
CA LYS A 15 12.35 17.21 14.57
C LYS A 15 11.75 15.79 14.54
N ASN A 16 11.38 15.25 15.71
CA ASN A 16 10.74 13.95 15.80
C ASN A 16 9.34 13.94 15.18
N GLN A 17 8.53 14.97 15.40
CA GLN A 17 7.21 15.12 14.78
C GLN A 17 7.31 15.20 13.25
N GLN A 18 8.24 16.00 12.73
CA GLN A 18 8.50 16.10 11.28
C GLN A 18 8.91 14.75 10.70
N LYS A 19 9.81 14.03 11.38
CA LYS A 19 10.25 12.69 10.97
C LYS A 19 9.08 11.70 10.95
N GLN A 20 8.25 11.70 11.98
CA GLN A 20 7.04 10.86 12.05
C GLN A 20 6.08 11.18 10.90
N LYS A 21 5.81 12.46 10.65
CA LYS A 21 4.96 12.90 9.53
C LYS A 21 5.49 12.41 8.18
N ILE A 22 6.80 12.58 7.91
CA ILE A 22 7.42 12.10 6.67
C ILE A 22 7.25 10.59 6.52
N TYR A 23 7.50 9.81 7.57
CA TYR A 23 7.35 8.34 7.49
C TYR A 23 5.91 7.88 7.40
N TYR A 24 4.97 8.61 8.00
CA TYR A 24 3.54 8.31 7.88
C TYR A 24 3.05 8.61 6.45
N ASP A 25 3.37 9.80 5.94
CA ASP A 25 2.92 10.28 4.63
C ASP A 25 3.66 9.64 3.45
N ARG A 26 4.78 8.93 3.67
CA ARG A 26 5.63 8.37 2.60
C ARG A 26 4.89 7.51 1.58
N ASN A 27 3.86 6.80 2.03
CA ASN A 27 3.03 5.90 1.21
C ASN A 27 1.64 6.48 0.93
N ALA A 28 1.35 7.70 1.41
CA ALA A 28 0.09 8.35 1.11
C ALA A 28 0.05 8.74 -0.37
N VAL A 29 -0.99 8.30 -1.08
CA VAL A 29 -1.16 8.62 -2.49
C VAL A 29 -1.52 10.12 -2.59
N LYS A 30 -0.60 10.93 -3.14
CA LYS A 30 -0.73 12.40 -3.20
C LYS A 30 -1.80 12.90 -4.18
N LYS A 31 -2.19 12.09 -5.17
CA LYS A 31 -3.18 12.45 -6.20
C LYS A 31 -4.25 11.37 -6.29
N GLU A 32 -5.50 11.78 -6.31
CA GLU A 32 -6.59 10.83 -6.57
C GLU A 32 -6.44 10.27 -7.98
N ILE A 33 -6.36 8.94 -8.09
CA ILE A 33 -6.35 8.27 -9.38
C ILE A 33 -7.80 8.26 -9.87
N ALA A 34 -8.06 9.04 -10.91
CA ALA A 34 -9.33 9.07 -11.60
C ALA A 34 -9.24 8.24 -12.89
N TYR A 35 -10.34 7.56 -13.20
CA TYR A 35 -10.52 6.81 -14.43
C TYR A 35 -11.74 7.30 -15.19
N ASN A 36 -11.68 7.14 -16.51
CA ASN A 36 -12.77 7.48 -17.42
C ASN A 36 -13.57 6.23 -17.78
N LYS A 37 -14.81 6.44 -18.23
CA LYS A 37 -15.63 5.38 -18.84
C LYS A 37 -14.89 4.84 -20.08
N GLY A 38 -14.83 3.52 -20.20
CA GLY A 38 -14.12 2.82 -21.28
C GLY A 38 -12.64 2.52 -20.99
N ASP A 39 -12.08 3.01 -19.88
CA ASP A 39 -10.70 2.72 -19.54
C ASP A 39 -10.50 1.21 -19.33
N LYS A 40 -9.53 0.66 -20.07
CA LYS A 40 -9.10 -0.72 -19.92
C LYS A 40 -8.25 -0.87 -18.66
N ILE A 41 -8.66 -1.78 -17.78
CA ILE A 41 -8.06 -1.92 -16.45
C ILE A 41 -7.84 -3.39 -16.06
N TYR A 42 -7.11 -3.59 -14.97
CA TYR A 42 -7.08 -4.82 -14.20
C TYR A 42 -7.85 -4.61 -12.89
N VAL A 43 -8.70 -5.56 -12.53
CA VAL A 43 -9.45 -5.61 -11.28
C VAL A 43 -8.92 -6.72 -10.39
N GLN A 44 -8.68 -6.42 -9.12
CA GLN A 44 -8.32 -7.46 -8.16
C GLN A 44 -9.56 -8.21 -7.67
N ASN A 45 -9.54 -9.53 -7.81
CA ASN A 45 -10.52 -10.42 -7.20
C ASN A 45 -10.24 -10.52 -5.69
N TYR A 46 -11.28 -10.42 -4.85
CA TYR A 46 -11.10 -10.38 -3.39
C TYR A 46 -10.81 -11.77 -2.79
N LYS A 47 -11.31 -12.84 -3.44
CA LYS A 47 -11.15 -14.20 -2.95
C LYS A 47 -9.79 -14.76 -3.34
N THR A 48 -9.46 -14.65 -4.62
CA THR A 48 -8.25 -15.25 -5.20
C THR A 48 -7.05 -14.30 -5.16
N GLN A 49 -7.26 -13.01 -4.90
CA GLN A 49 -6.25 -11.95 -4.99
C GLN A 49 -5.62 -11.78 -6.38
N ILE A 50 -6.16 -12.45 -7.40
CA ILE A 50 -5.71 -12.40 -8.79
C ILE A 50 -6.21 -11.12 -9.45
N TRP A 51 -5.39 -10.55 -10.33
CA TRP A 51 -5.73 -9.41 -11.16
C TRP A 51 -6.31 -9.88 -12.49
N GLU A 52 -7.59 -9.61 -12.70
CA GLU A 52 -8.35 -10.01 -13.88
C GLU A 52 -8.62 -8.79 -14.76
N LYS A 53 -8.79 -9.01 -16.06
CA LYS A 53 -9.01 -7.93 -17.02
C LYS A 53 -10.45 -7.42 -16.96
N GLY A 54 -10.61 -6.11 -17.19
CA GLY A 54 -11.92 -5.48 -17.25
C GLY A 54 -11.88 -4.06 -17.81
N GLU A 55 -13.02 -3.40 -17.70
CA GLU A 55 -13.26 -2.06 -18.23
C GLU A 55 -14.15 -1.25 -17.29
N ILE A 56 -13.95 0.07 -17.29
CA ILE A 56 -14.72 0.97 -16.42
C ILE A 56 -16.01 1.38 -17.11
N VAL A 57 -17.12 1.11 -16.43
CA VAL A 57 -18.46 1.47 -16.90
C VAL A 57 -18.82 2.89 -16.47
N GLU A 58 -18.62 3.21 -15.19
CA GLU A 58 -18.95 4.52 -14.64
C GLU A 58 -18.28 4.75 -13.28
N LYS A 59 -18.13 6.03 -12.92
CA LYS A 59 -17.79 6.45 -11.55
C LYS A 59 -19.07 6.52 -10.73
N LEU A 60 -19.07 5.95 -9.52
CA LEU A 60 -20.22 6.05 -8.62
C LEU A 60 -20.22 7.38 -7.85
N LYS A 61 -21.37 7.69 -7.25
CA LYS A 61 -21.54 8.82 -6.31
C LYS A 61 -20.64 8.68 -5.09
N THR A 62 -20.34 7.46 -4.65
CA THR A 62 -19.46 7.19 -3.51
C THR A 62 -17.99 7.43 -3.87
N PRO A 63 -17.19 8.00 -2.96
CA PRO A 63 -15.80 8.35 -3.25
C PRO A 63 -14.99 7.12 -3.65
N ARG A 64 -14.07 7.32 -4.61
CA ARG A 64 -13.09 6.32 -5.08
C ARG A 64 -13.72 4.98 -5.54
N SER A 65 -15.02 4.96 -5.83
CA SER A 65 -15.75 3.75 -6.21
C SER A 65 -16.16 3.81 -7.68
N TYR A 66 -15.92 2.71 -8.38
CA TYR A 66 -16.22 2.55 -9.80
C TYR A 66 -17.06 1.31 -10.04
N LYS A 67 -17.92 1.39 -11.05
CA LYS A 67 -18.59 0.23 -11.64
C LYS A 67 -17.68 -0.26 -12.75
N VAL A 68 -17.27 -1.51 -12.65
CA VAL A 68 -16.36 -2.16 -13.59
C VAL A 68 -17.03 -3.40 -14.15
N GLN A 69 -16.86 -3.60 -15.46
CA GLN A 69 -17.30 -4.76 -16.18
C GLN A 69 -16.08 -5.65 -16.41
N MET A 70 -16.18 -6.90 -15.95
CA MET A 70 -15.17 -7.92 -16.16
C MET A 70 -15.30 -8.54 -17.56
N GLU A 71 -14.27 -9.19 -18.05
CA GLU A 71 -14.33 -9.91 -19.34
C GLU A 71 -15.39 -11.04 -19.35
N ASN A 72 -15.73 -11.61 -18.19
CA ASN A 72 -16.82 -12.58 -18.06
C ASN A 72 -18.23 -11.96 -18.08
N GLY A 73 -18.35 -10.67 -18.37
CA GLY A 73 -19.61 -9.93 -18.43
C GLY A 73 -20.17 -9.50 -17.08
N LYS A 74 -19.58 -9.94 -15.95
CA LYS A 74 -20.06 -9.54 -14.62
C LYS A 74 -19.72 -8.08 -14.33
N ILE A 75 -20.70 -7.37 -13.81
CA ILE A 75 -20.58 -5.99 -13.38
C ILE A 75 -20.43 -5.96 -11.86
N LEU A 76 -19.42 -5.25 -11.37
CA LEU A 76 -19.10 -5.22 -9.96
C LEU A 76 -18.63 -3.83 -9.52
N ARG A 77 -18.80 -3.54 -8.23
CA ARG A 77 -18.33 -2.29 -7.61
C ARG A 77 -16.94 -2.49 -7.05
N ARG A 78 -15.98 -1.65 -7.44
CA ARG A 78 -14.59 -1.68 -6.92
C ARG A 78 -14.07 -0.32 -6.53
N ASN A 79 -13.27 -0.31 -5.48
CA ASN A 79 -12.50 0.86 -5.08
C ASN A 79 -11.27 1.02 -6.00
N VAL A 80 -10.83 2.25 -6.24
CA VAL A 80 -9.58 2.60 -6.95
C VAL A 80 -8.39 1.74 -6.52
N ILE A 81 -8.27 1.41 -5.22
CA ILE A 81 -7.15 0.58 -4.73
C ILE A 81 -7.12 -0.84 -5.34
N HIS A 82 -8.28 -1.34 -5.80
CA HIS A 82 -8.44 -2.65 -6.43
C HIS A 82 -8.47 -2.56 -7.96
N ILE A 83 -8.09 -1.42 -8.53
CA ILE A 83 -8.10 -1.15 -9.96
C ILE A 83 -6.70 -0.70 -10.37
N ARG A 84 -6.19 -1.24 -11.47
CA ARG A 84 -4.91 -0.81 -12.08
C ARG A 84 -5.12 -0.49 -13.55
N LYS A 85 -4.51 0.58 -14.04
CA LYS A 85 -4.60 0.94 -15.46
C LYS A 85 -3.85 -0.13 -16.28
N ARG A 86 -4.51 -0.68 -17.32
CA ARG A 86 -3.87 -1.60 -18.25
C ARG A 86 -3.19 -0.76 -19.34
N LYS A 87 -1.86 -0.90 -19.47
CA LYS A 87 -1.13 -0.32 -20.59
C LYS A 87 -1.53 -1.10 -21.84
N VAL A 88 -2.29 -0.48 -22.72
CA VAL A 88 -2.50 -1.01 -24.07
C VAL A 88 -1.25 -0.58 -24.84
N LEU A 89 -0.44 -1.52 -25.29
CA LEU A 89 0.66 -1.22 -26.20
C LEU A 89 0.01 -0.91 -27.55
N SER A 90 -0.35 0.35 -27.75
CA SER A 90 -0.46 0.87 -29.10
C SER A 90 0.95 0.79 -29.70
N LEU A 91 1.17 -0.01 -30.74
CA LEU A 91 2.15 0.44 -31.73
C LEU A 91 1.68 1.84 -32.14
N GLU A 92 2.56 2.82 -32.14
CA GLU A 92 2.32 4.27 -32.30
C GLU A 92 2.25 5.05 -30.95
N GLY A 93 3.33 5.79 -30.66
CA GLY A 93 3.28 7.05 -29.91
C GLY A 93 3.53 7.01 -28.40
N SER A 94 4.72 7.45 -28.01
CA SER A 94 5.18 7.65 -26.63
C SER A 94 4.27 8.52 -25.74
N THR A 95 3.98 8.07 -24.52
CA THR A 95 4.04 8.93 -23.31
C THR A 95 4.15 8.09 -22.04
N THR A 96 5.14 8.44 -21.25
CA THR A 96 5.66 7.75 -20.06
C THR A 96 4.70 7.85 -18.88
N SER A 97 4.36 6.70 -18.29
CA SER A 97 3.76 6.63 -16.96
C SER A 97 4.53 5.59 -16.12
N PRO A 98 4.96 5.94 -14.89
CA PRO A 98 5.91 5.12 -14.12
C PRO A 98 5.36 3.71 -13.87
N MET A 99 6.15 2.71 -14.22
CA MET A 99 5.90 1.32 -13.88
C MET A 99 6.07 1.14 -12.37
N HIS A 100 4.98 0.90 -11.63
CA HIS A 100 5.08 0.20 -10.35
C HIS A 100 5.12 -1.31 -10.65
N ILE A 101 6.34 -1.83 -10.76
CA ILE A 101 6.62 -3.26 -10.74
C ILE A 101 6.42 -3.71 -9.30
N ASP A 102 5.28 -4.31 -8.99
CA ASP A 102 5.17 -5.13 -7.78
C ASP A 102 6.06 -6.35 -7.99
N LYS A 103 7.26 -6.28 -7.41
CA LYS A 103 8.13 -7.44 -7.26
C LYS A 103 7.34 -8.46 -6.44
N HIS A 104 6.84 -9.51 -7.10
CA HIS A 104 6.41 -10.72 -6.43
C HIS A 104 7.48 -11.09 -5.40
N LYS A 105 7.13 -11.03 -4.12
CA LYS A 105 7.98 -11.53 -3.05
C LYS A 105 7.81 -13.05 -3.05
N PRO A 106 8.84 -13.85 -3.40
CA PRO A 106 8.73 -15.29 -3.23
C PRO A 106 8.60 -15.58 -1.73
N LEU A 107 7.64 -16.44 -1.39
CA LEU A 107 7.55 -17.09 -0.08
C LEU A 107 8.77 -18.00 0.07
N LYS A 108 9.83 -17.46 0.69
CA LYS A 108 11.01 -18.24 1.06
C LYS A 108 10.68 -18.97 2.36
N GLU A 109 10.34 -20.25 2.27
CA GLU A 109 10.37 -21.16 3.42
C GLU A 109 11.79 -21.13 4.00
N LYS A 110 11.93 -20.60 5.22
CA LYS A 110 13.17 -20.69 5.98
C LYS A 110 12.95 -21.70 7.09
N SER A 111 13.78 -22.74 7.08
CA SER A 111 13.94 -23.72 8.14
C SER A 111 14.08 -23.01 9.50
N LYS A 112 13.32 -23.49 10.49
CA LYS A 112 13.23 -22.93 11.83
C LYS A 112 14.47 -23.29 12.64
N ILE A 113 15.44 -22.39 12.72
CA ILE A 113 16.42 -22.39 13.82
C ILE A 113 16.04 -21.20 14.72
N PRO A 114 15.69 -21.41 16.01
CA PRO A 114 15.29 -20.34 16.91
C PRO A 114 16.51 -19.48 17.27
N THR A 115 16.66 -18.33 16.61
CA THR A 115 17.61 -17.29 17.00
C THR A 115 16.90 -16.19 17.81
N PRO A 116 17.58 -15.54 18.76
CA PRO A 116 16.98 -14.46 19.54
C PRO A 116 16.61 -13.26 18.65
N ILE A 117 15.35 -12.84 18.72
CA ILE A 117 14.85 -11.68 17.95
C ILE A 117 15.45 -10.42 18.56
N THR A 118 16.16 -9.64 17.75
CA THR A 118 16.75 -8.36 18.16
C THR A 118 16.06 -7.22 17.43
N THR A 119 15.71 -6.16 18.15
CA THR A 119 15.12 -4.96 17.56
C THR A 119 16.17 -4.16 16.78
N ARG A 120 15.74 -3.21 15.96
CA ARG A 120 16.64 -2.32 15.20
C ARG A 120 17.65 -1.57 16.08
N SER A 121 17.35 -1.32 17.34
CA SER A 121 18.24 -0.66 18.30
C SER A 121 19.13 -1.63 19.08
N GLY A 122 19.14 -2.93 18.75
CA GLY A 122 19.96 -3.94 19.43
C GLY A 122 19.32 -4.56 20.67
N ARG A 123 18.10 -4.17 21.06
CA ARG A 123 17.41 -4.78 22.21
C ARG A 123 16.96 -6.21 21.87
N GLN A 124 17.39 -7.19 22.66
CA GLN A 124 16.89 -8.57 22.59
C GLN A 124 15.45 -8.65 23.11
N VAL A 125 14.55 -9.25 22.32
CA VAL A 125 13.13 -9.45 22.66
C VAL A 125 12.97 -10.80 23.34
N LYS A 126 12.70 -10.79 24.65
CA LYS A 126 12.31 -11.97 25.41
C LYS A 126 10.80 -12.21 25.24
N LYS A 127 10.40 -13.47 25.03
CA LYS A 127 8.98 -13.83 25.02
C LYS A 127 8.42 -13.78 26.45
N PRO A 128 7.16 -13.38 26.65
CA PRO A 128 6.52 -13.44 27.96
C PRO A 128 6.29 -14.91 28.36
N ASP A 129 6.50 -15.21 29.64
CA ASP A 129 6.16 -16.52 30.22
C ASP A 129 4.63 -16.57 30.41
N ARG A 130 3.99 -17.63 29.92
CA ARG A 130 2.56 -17.86 30.14
C ARG A 130 2.42 -18.96 31.18
N LEU A 131 1.62 -18.70 32.22
CA LEU A 131 1.14 -19.77 33.09
C LEU A 131 0.12 -20.58 32.28
N GLU A 132 0.42 -21.85 32.00
CA GLU A 132 -0.57 -22.78 31.47
C GLU A 132 -1.57 -23.10 32.60
N TYR A 133 -2.87 -22.92 32.34
CA TYR A 133 -3.98 -23.29 33.23
C TYR A 133 -4.77 -24.44 32.61
#